data_AF-A0A347AGZ8-F1
#
_entry.id   AF-A0A347AGZ8-F1
#
_cell.length_a   1.000
_cell.length_b   1.000
_cell.length_c   1.000
_cell.angle_alpha   90.00
_cell.angle_beta   90.00
_cell.angle_gamma   90.00
#
_symmetry.space_group_name_H-M   'P 1'
#
loop_
_entity.id
_entity.type
_entity.pdbx_description
1 polymer ?
#
loop_
_entity_poly.entity_id
_entity_poly.type
_entity_poly.pdbx_seq_one_letter_code
_entity_poly.pdbx_strand_id
1 'polypeptide(L)'
;MKRLKFNSLISFLGVLIFLSAPTVIYSLYDIALVDNLSFLFIALAFYFILSERDGLFFIVMLIGILNKETILFTIPLFFLYKLEQANLKIALKKTFLILIPILIVFFVIRFHYGFTDYFSLNTINNILIYHLTANNMFKNPYLAFGTLWIMFFYGIKYIDNRFLKKSLYILPLIFLQILISTDIYRVLFIGFPIIIPVGLYIFKRNNIWINSILILFSSVMTIIYVSLIPLNGFLFGLLTLPLEIIILTALILATGSNKIIKNRC
;
A
#
# COMPACT_ATOMS: atom_id res chain seq x y z
N MET A 1 -8.79 -3.55 -8.19
CA MET A 1 -8.08 -4.71 -8.79
C MET A 1 -8.61 -5.17 -10.16
N LYS A 2 -9.93 -5.36 -10.38
CA LYS A 2 -10.46 -5.77 -11.71
C LYS A 2 -9.98 -4.91 -12.90
N ARG A 3 -9.90 -3.57 -12.72
CA ARG A 3 -9.33 -2.63 -13.71
C ARG A 3 -7.87 -2.92 -14.10
N LEU A 4 -7.12 -3.56 -13.21
CA LEU A 4 -5.75 -4.00 -13.47
C LEU A 4 -5.67 -5.35 -14.23
N LYS A 5 -6.82 -5.90 -14.67
CA LYS A 5 -6.97 -7.18 -15.37
C LYS A 5 -6.68 -8.41 -14.51
N PHE A 6 -6.95 -8.34 -13.20
CA PHE A 6 -7.01 -9.52 -12.34
C PHE A 6 -8.38 -10.19 -12.46
N ASN A 7 -8.41 -11.53 -12.31
CA ASN A 7 -9.67 -12.25 -12.20
C ASN A 7 -10.43 -11.87 -10.90
N SER A 8 -11.70 -12.26 -10.78
CA SER A 8 -12.53 -11.93 -9.62
C SER A 8 -11.98 -12.51 -8.32
N LEU A 9 -11.45 -13.74 -8.38
CA LEU A 9 -10.91 -14.43 -7.21
C LEU A 9 -9.68 -13.71 -6.63
N ILE A 10 -8.67 -13.42 -7.45
CA ILE A 10 -7.46 -12.70 -7.03
C ILE A 10 -7.82 -11.28 -6.58
N SER A 11 -8.80 -10.64 -7.23
CA SER A 11 -9.29 -9.33 -6.80
C SER A 11 -9.93 -9.36 -5.42
N PHE A 12 -10.74 -10.38 -5.13
CA PHE A 12 -11.37 -10.58 -3.83
C PHE A 12 -10.31 -10.87 -2.76
N LEU A 13 -9.36 -11.76 -3.05
CA LEU A 13 -8.30 -12.11 -2.11
C LEU A 13 -7.37 -10.94 -1.81
N GLY A 14 -7.09 -10.07 -2.78
CA GLY A 14 -6.34 -8.83 -2.51
C GLY A 14 -7.08 -7.85 -1.62
N VAL A 15 -8.42 -7.80 -1.69
CA VAL A 15 -9.23 -7.03 -0.73
C VAL A 15 -9.18 -7.67 0.66
N LEU A 16 -9.30 -9.00 0.74
CA LEU A 16 -9.18 -9.71 2.02
C LEU A 16 -7.80 -9.47 2.67
N ILE A 17 -6.72 -9.56 1.89
CA ILE A 17 -5.36 -9.27 2.35
C ILE A 17 -5.25 -7.85 2.92
N PHE A 18 -5.84 -6.86 2.25
CA PHE A 18 -5.87 -5.48 2.74
C PHE A 18 -6.64 -5.39 4.07
N LEU A 19 -7.84 -5.97 4.14
CA LEU A 19 -8.69 -5.92 5.34
C LEU A 19 -8.11 -6.69 6.52
N SER A 20 -7.34 -7.75 6.27
CA SER A 20 -6.67 -8.54 7.30
C SER A 20 -5.33 -7.95 7.74
N ALA A 21 -4.85 -6.88 7.10
CA ALA A 21 -3.56 -6.29 7.45
C ALA A 21 -3.60 -5.73 8.88
N PRO A 22 -2.58 -5.99 9.73
CA PRO A 22 -2.54 -5.51 11.11
C PRO A 22 -2.76 -3.99 11.22
N THR A 23 -2.23 -3.21 10.27
CA THR A 23 -2.40 -1.76 10.21
C THR A 23 -3.86 -1.34 10.05
N VAL A 24 -4.62 -2.05 9.22
CA VAL A 24 -6.05 -1.74 8.98
C VAL A 24 -6.87 -2.12 10.21
N ILE A 25 -6.60 -3.31 10.78
CA ILE A 25 -7.28 -3.77 12.00
C ILE A 25 -7.02 -2.82 13.16
N TYR A 26 -5.77 -2.42 13.36
CA TYR A 26 -5.38 -1.45 14.38
C TYR A 26 -6.05 -0.09 14.15
N SER A 27 -6.07 0.41 12.91
CA SER A 27 -6.74 1.67 12.58
C SER A 27 -8.26 1.62 12.76
N LEU A 28 -8.88 0.43 12.66
CA LEU A 28 -10.31 0.24 12.96
C LEU A 28 -10.58 0.21 14.47
N TYR A 29 -9.62 -0.26 15.27
CA TYR A 29 -9.73 -0.28 16.72
C TYR A 29 -9.61 1.11 17.33
N ASP A 30 -8.70 1.94 16.81
CA ASP A 30 -8.49 3.31 17.26
C ASP A 30 -9.19 4.32 16.33
N ILE A 31 -10.42 4.70 16.70
CA ILE A 31 -11.28 5.63 15.93
C ILE A 31 -10.65 7.02 15.80
N ALA A 32 -9.70 7.40 16.67
CA ALA A 32 -9.01 8.68 16.56
C ALA A 32 -8.03 8.72 15.37
N LEU A 33 -7.67 7.57 14.79
CA LEU A 33 -6.78 7.49 13.65
C LEU A 33 -7.51 7.77 12.34
N VAL A 34 -7.02 8.79 11.62
CA VAL A 34 -7.52 9.21 10.30
C VAL A 34 -7.04 8.31 9.14
N ASP A 35 -6.35 7.21 9.43
CA ASP A 35 -5.69 6.34 8.46
C ASP A 35 -6.67 5.58 7.57
N ASN A 36 -7.77 5.06 8.12
CA ASN A 36 -8.76 4.34 7.32
C ASN A 36 -9.34 5.20 6.20
N LEU A 37 -9.69 6.45 6.54
CA LEU A 37 -10.19 7.41 5.56
C LEU A 37 -9.09 7.80 4.56
N SER A 38 -7.84 7.89 5.01
CA SER A 38 -6.69 8.10 4.12
C SER A 38 -6.50 6.95 3.12
N PHE A 39 -6.59 5.70 3.58
CA PHE A 39 -6.49 4.52 2.74
C PHE A 39 -7.61 4.47 1.70
N LEU A 40 -8.84 4.83 2.10
CA LEU A 40 -9.96 4.96 1.18
C LEU A 40 -9.66 6.00 0.09
N PHE A 41 -9.22 7.20 0.45
CA PHE A 41 -8.94 8.24 -0.54
C PHE A 41 -7.75 7.88 -1.45
N ILE A 42 -6.71 7.25 -0.92
CA ILE A 42 -5.60 6.73 -1.72
C ILE A 42 -6.10 5.66 -2.72
N ALA A 43 -6.95 4.72 -2.28
CA ALA A 43 -7.54 3.71 -3.17
C ALA A 43 -8.41 4.33 -4.25
N LEU A 44 -9.25 5.31 -3.89
CA LEU A 44 -10.10 6.04 -4.84
C LEU A 44 -9.28 6.87 -5.83
N ALA A 45 -8.23 7.54 -5.37
CA ALA A 45 -7.30 8.27 -6.21
C ALA A 45 -6.66 7.34 -7.25
N PHE A 46 -6.11 6.20 -6.82
CA PHE A 46 -5.58 5.18 -7.73
C PHE A 46 -6.64 4.68 -8.72
N TYR A 47 -7.87 4.44 -8.24
CA TYR A 47 -8.98 4.01 -9.08
C TYR A 47 -9.37 5.05 -10.14
N PHE A 48 -9.42 6.35 -9.79
CA PHE A 48 -9.80 7.40 -10.71
C PHE A 48 -8.70 7.76 -11.71
N ILE A 49 -7.42 7.67 -11.32
CA ILE A 49 -6.31 7.74 -12.28
C ILE A 49 -6.42 6.59 -13.29
N LEU A 50 -6.61 5.35 -12.81
CA LEU A 50 -6.81 4.16 -13.67
C LEU A 50 -8.03 4.24 -14.58
N SER A 51 -9.08 4.93 -14.13
CA SER A 51 -10.34 5.06 -14.87
C SER A 51 -10.39 6.32 -15.74
N GLU A 52 -9.28 7.07 -15.82
CA GLU A 52 -9.15 8.30 -16.61
C GLU A 52 -10.20 9.37 -16.24
N ARG A 53 -10.62 9.42 -14.97
CA ARG A 53 -11.62 10.37 -14.45
C ARG A 53 -10.94 11.52 -13.70
N ASP A 54 -10.28 12.41 -14.44
CA ASP A 54 -9.47 13.50 -13.89
C ASP A 54 -10.24 14.40 -12.90
N GLY A 55 -11.52 14.70 -13.17
CA GLY A 55 -12.35 15.52 -12.29
C GLY A 55 -12.69 14.85 -10.95
N LEU A 56 -12.94 13.52 -10.97
CA LEU A 56 -13.18 12.77 -9.73
C LEU A 56 -11.89 12.59 -8.93
N PHE A 57 -10.75 12.40 -9.62
CA PHE A 57 -9.45 12.42 -8.97
C PHE A 57 -9.21 13.77 -8.26
N PHE A 58 -9.49 14.90 -8.91
CA PHE A 58 -9.39 16.22 -8.29
C PHE A 58 -10.27 16.37 -7.03
N ILE A 59 -11.53 15.94 -7.08
CA ILE A 59 -12.44 15.99 -5.92
C ILE A 59 -11.90 15.12 -4.78
N VAL A 60 -11.46 13.89 -5.04
CA VAL A 60 -10.87 13.01 -4.03
C VAL A 60 -9.61 13.62 -3.42
N MET A 61 -8.77 14.25 -4.24
CA MET A 61 -7.58 14.93 -3.76
C MET A 61 -7.91 16.12 -2.85
N LEU A 62 -8.90 16.94 -3.23
CA LEU A 62 -9.35 18.08 -2.44
C LEU A 62 -9.95 17.68 -1.10
N ILE A 63 -10.76 16.61 -1.06
CA ILE A 63 -11.33 16.14 0.21
C ILE A 63 -10.26 15.41 1.03
N GLY A 64 -9.44 14.60 0.36
CA GLY A 64 -8.44 13.79 1.03
C GLY A 64 -7.28 14.58 1.63
N ILE A 65 -6.93 15.74 1.06
CA ILE A 65 -5.90 16.61 1.65
C ILE A 65 -6.34 17.20 2.99
N LEU A 66 -7.65 17.36 3.20
CA LEU A 66 -8.23 17.77 4.48
C LEU A 66 -8.07 16.69 5.55
N ASN A 67 -7.93 15.44 5.13
CA ASN A 67 -7.77 14.30 6.03
C ASN A 67 -6.28 14.00 6.31
N LYS A 68 -5.46 13.84 5.27
CA LYS A 68 -4.03 13.52 5.43
C LYS A 68 -3.20 13.92 4.21
N GLU A 69 -2.04 14.52 4.48
CA GLU A 69 -1.07 14.99 3.47
C GLU A 69 -0.53 13.88 2.55
N THR A 70 -0.54 12.63 3.03
CA THR A 70 0.00 11.48 2.31
C THR A 70 -0.71 11.19 0.99
N ILE A 71 -1.92 11.72 0.80
CA ILE A 71 -2.63 11.61 -0.48
C ILE A 71 -1.88 12.30 -1.63
N LEU A 72 -1.02 13.29 -1.33
CA LEU A 72 -0.19 13.98 -2.32
C LEU A 72 0.79 13.04 -3.05
N PHE A 73 1.10 11.87 -2.49
CA PHE A 73 1.92 10.87 -3.19
C PHE A 73 1.26 10.28 -4.44
N THR A 74 -0.05 10.50 -4.63
CA THR A 74 -0.74 10.11 -5.86
C THR A 74 -0.53 11.11 -7.00
N ILE A 75 -0.05 12.34 -6.73
CA ILE A 75 0.22 13.36 -7.75
C ILE A 75 1.36 12.97 -8.69
N PRO A 76 2.53 12.50 -8.21
CA PRO A 76 3.57 11.97 -9.10
C PRO A 76 3.07 10.86 -10.02
N LEU A 77 2.20 9.98 -9.54
CA LEU A 77 1.59 8.94 -10.37
C LEU A 77 0.68 9.51 -11.44
N PHE A 78 -0.18 10.46 -11.07
CA PHE A 78 -1.04 11.15 -12.02
C PHE A 78 -0.21 11.82 -13.12
N PHE A 79 0.89 12.50 -12.76
CA PHE A 79 1.82 13.08 -13.72
C PHE A 79 2.45 12.02 -14.64
N LEU A 80 3.03 10.95 -14.08
CA LEU A 80 3.66 9.88 -14.87
C LEU A 80 2.67 9.21 -15.82
N TYR A 81 1.42 9.05 -15.39
CA TYR A 81 0.36 8.50 -16.21
C TYR A 81 -0.07 9.44 -17.34
N LYS A 82 -0.21 10.75 -17.07
CA LYS A 82 -0.50 11.75 -18.11
C LYS A 82 0.65 11.95 -19.08
N LEU A 83 1.89 11.80 -18.63
CA LEU A 83 3.08 11.84 -19.49
C LEU A 83 3.12 10.69 -20.49
N GLU A 84 2.53 9.53 -20.17
CA GLU A 84 2.42 8.42 -21.12
C GLU A 84 1.35 8.70 -22.20
N GLN A 85 0.28 9.40 -21.83
CA GLN A 85 -0.85 9.70 -22.72
C GLN A 85 -0.64 10.96 -23.58
N ALA A 86 0.25 11.86 -23.17
CA ALA A 86 0.41 13.18 -23.77
C ALA A 86 1.83 13.73 -23.60
N ASN A 87 2.16 14.77 -24.36
CA ASN A 87 3.45 15.45 -24.26
C ASN A 87 3.68 16.09 -22.88
N LEU A 88 4.95 16.25 -22.50
CA LEU A 88 5.39 16.80 -21.20
C LEU A 88 4.65 18.10 -20.80
N LYS A 89 4.51 19.05 -21.73
CA LYS A 89 3.82 20.32 -21.49
C LYS A 89 2.36 20.14 -21.07
N ILE A 90 1.65 19.20 -21.71
CA ILE A 90 0.24 18.91 -21.41
C ILE A 90 0.13 18.18 -20.07
N ALA A 91 1.01 17.20 -19.82
CA ALA A 91 1.06 16.49 -18.55
C ALA A 91 1.32 17.44 -17.37
N LEU A 92 2.33 18.30 -17.47
CA LEU A 92 2.62 19.34 -16.47
C LEU A 92 1.43 20.27 -16.26
N LYS A 93 0.84 20.81 -17.34
CA LYS A 93 -0.32 21.70 -17.24
C LYS A 93 -1.47 21.04 -16.49
N LYS A 94 -1.82 19.79 -16.82
CA LYS A 94 -2.88 19.04 -16.14
C LYS A 94 -2.56 18.77 -14.68
N THR A 95 -1.33 18.38 -14.37
CA THR A 95 -0.89 18.13 -12.98
C THR A 95 -0.94 19.41 -12.16
N PHE A 96 -0.43 20.53 -12.67
CA PHE A 96 -0.46 21.81 -11.94
C PHE A 96 -1.88 22.35 -11.75
N LEU A 97 -2.77 22.17 -12.73
CA LEU A 97 -4.18 22.57 -12.61
C LEU A 97 -4.86 21.88 -11.44
N ILE A 98 -4.50 20.62 -11.16
CA ILE A 98 -5.00 19.87 -10.00
C ILE A 98 -4.24 20.24 -8.73
N LEU A 99 -2.90 20.25 -8.77
CA LEU A 99 -2.04 20.43 -7.60
C LEU A 99 -2.17 21.81 -6.95
N ILE A 100 -2.25 22.88 -7.74
CA ILE A 100 -2.24 24.26 -7.20
C ILE A 100 -3.45 24.51 -6.28
N PRO A 101 -4.71 24.24 -6.68
CA PRO A 101 -5.85 24.42 -5.78
C PRO A 101 -5.75 23.57 -4.51
N ILE A 102 -5.27 22.33 -4.61
CA ILE A 102 -5.08 21.44 -3.45
C ILE A 102 -4.08 22.04 -2.46
N LEU A 103 -2.93 22.53 -2.96
CA LEU A 103 -1.92 23.16 -2.12
C LEU A 103 -2.44 24.46 -1.49
N ILE A 104 -3.20 25.27 -2.23
CA ILE A 104 -3.82 26.48 -1.68
C ILE A 104 -4.74 26.12 -0.51
N VAL A 105 -5.66 25.17 -0.69
CA VAL A 105 -6.57 24.72 0.38
C VAL A 105 -5.78 24.21 1.59
N PHE A 106 -4.78 23.37 1.33
CA PHE A 106 -3.90 22.83 2.37
C PHE A 106 -3.21 23.94 3.18
N PHE A 107 -2.55 24.89 2.50
CA PHE A 107 -1.84 25.97 3.18
C PHE A 107 -2.79 26.92 3.90
N VAL A 108 -3.92 27.30 3.30
CA VAL A 108 -4.91 28.18 3.94
C VAL A 108 -5.40 27.57 5.26
N ILE A 109 -5.79 26.30 5.25
CA ILE A 109 -6.23 25.61 6.46
C ILE A 109 -5.08 25.52 7.46
N ARG A 110 -3.89 25.12 7.01
CA ARG A 110 -2.74 24.94 7.91
C ARG A 110 -2.33 26.22 8.62
N PHE A 111 -2.26 27.34 7.88
CA PHE A 111 -1.90 28.64 8.44
C PHE A 111 -3.02 29.22 9.30
N HIS A 112 -4.29 29.07 8.90
CA HIS A 112 -5.42 29.58 9.66
C HIS A 112 -5.56 28.90 11.03
N TYR A 113 -5.32 27.59 11.12
CA TYR A 113 -5.44 26.82 12.36
C TYR A 113 -4.13 26.65 13.15
N GLY A 114 -3.02 27.22 12.68
CA GLY A 114 -1.77 27.28 13.45
C GLY A 114 -1.01 25.95 13.62
N PHE A 115 -1.10 25.02 12.66
CA PHE A 115 -0.38 23.72 12.72
C PHE A 115 1.13 23.85 12.37
N THR A 116 1.81 24.87 12.88
CA THR A 116 3.20 25.23 12.53
C THR A 116 4.25 24.49 13.35
N ASP A 117 3.92 24.05 14.57
CA ASP A 117 4.91 23.52 15.52
C ASP A 117 5.43 22.11 15.17
N TYR A 118 4.70 21.38 14.31
CA TYR A 118 5.06 20.03 13.87
C TYR A 118 6.35 19.96 13.05
N PHE A 119 6.79 21.06 12.44
CA PHE A 119 7.99 21.10 11.59
C PHE A 119 9.18 21.82 12.25
N SER A 120 9.25 21.83 13.58
CA SER A 120 10.45 22.36 14.25
C SER A 120 11.68 21.49 13.97
N LEU A 121 12.86 22.11 13.88
CA LEU A 121 14.15 21.38 13.78
C LEU A 121 14.34 20.40 14.94
N ASN A 122 13.81 20.73 16.13
CA ASN A 122 13.81 19.84 17.29
C ASN A 122 13.00 18.57 17.02
N THR A 123 11.82 18.68 16.40
CA THR A 123 11.00 17.52 16.03
C THR A 123 11.76 16.61 15.07
N ILE A 124 12.41 17.17 14.05
CA ILE A 124 13.22 16.42 13.09
C ILE A 124 14.39 15.71 13.80
N ASN A 125 15.11 16.42 14.67
CA ASN A 125 16.22 15.83 15.42
C ASN A 125 15.75 14.69 16.34
N ASN A 126 14.63 14.86 17.03
CA ASN A 126 14.05 13.85 17.90
C ASN A 126 13.63 12.60 17.12
N ILE A 127 13.04 12.77 15.93
CA ILE A 127 12.67 11.66 15.05
C ILE A 127 13.91 10.91 14.55
N LEU A 128 14.97 11.63 14.17
CA LEU A 128 16.23 11.01 13.75
C LEU A 128 16.89 10.21 14.89
N ILE A 129 16.95 10.79 16.10
CA ILE A 129 17.46 10.09 17.29
C ILE A 129 16.61 8.85 17.57
N TYR A 130 15.29 8.95 17.48
CA TYR A 130 14.38 7.81 17.62
C TYR A 130 14.71 6.70 16.61
N HIS A 131 14.92 7.03 15.34
CA HIS A 131 15.29 6.04 14.32
C HIS A 131 16.67 5.41 14.54
N LEU A 132 17.65 6.19 15.00
CA LEU A 132 19.01 5.70 15.26
C LEU A 132 19.07 4.79 16.49
N THR A 133 18.20 5.00 17.47
CA THR A 133 18.18 4.26 18.74
C THR A 133 17.18 3.09 18.74
N ALA A 134 16.17 3.13 17.87
CA ALA A 134 15.17 2.08 17.79
C ALA A 134 15.69 0.85 17.03
N ASN A 135 15.90 -0.26 17.76
CA ASN A 135 16.10 -1.60 17.19
C ASN A 135 14.92 -2.12 16.32
N ASN A 136 13.86 -1.32 16.17
CA ASN A 136 12.61 -1.71 15.51
C ASN A 136 12.60 -1.50 13.99
N MET A 137 13.67 -0.96 13.40
CA MET A 137 13.73 -0.70 11.95
C MET A 137 13.46 -1.97 11.11
N PHE A 138 13.86 -3.15 11.62
CA PHE A 138 13.63 -4.44 10.95
C PHE A 138 12.29 -5.11 11.28
N LYS A 139 11.65 -4.80 12.42
CA LYS A 139 10.34 -5.37 12.78
C LYS A 139 9.21 -4.73 11.96
N ASN A 140 9.33 -3.45 11.64
CA ASN A 140 8.25 -2.64 11.08
C ASN A 140 7.85 -2.98 9.62
N PRO A 141 8.76 -3.34 8.69
CA PRO A 141 8.37 -3.70 7.33
C PRO A 141 7.50 -4.98 7.29
N TYR A 142 7.84 -5.97 8.11
CA TYR A 142 7.04 -7.20 8.20
C TYR A 142 5.63 -6.91 8.74
N LEU A 143 5.47 -5.97 9.68
CA LEU A 143 4.14 -5.58 10.18
C LEU A 143 3.25 -4.92 9.11
N ALA A 144 3.84 -4.24 8.12
CA ALA A 144 3.07 -3.57 7.08
C ALA A 144 2.47 -4.56 6.07
N PHE A 145 3.26 -5.51 5.56
CA PHE A 145 2.84 -6.38 4.46
C PHE A 145 3.26 -7.85 4.60
N GLY A 146 3.90 -8.23 5.70
CA GLY A 146 4.27 -9.61 5.98
C GLY A 146 5.04 -10.25 4.84
N THR A 147 4.49 -11.34 4.32
CA THR A 147 5.13 -12.16 3.27
C THR A 147 4.94 -11.59 1.88
N LEU A 148 4.01 -10.64 1.73
CA LEU A 148 3.77 -9.92 0.48
C LEU A 148 4.97 -9.09 0.06
N TRP A 149 5.89 -8.70 0.94
CA TRP A 149 7.13 -8.03 0.51
C TRP A 149 7.94 -8.90 -0.44
N ILE A 150 8.08 -10.18 -0.13
CA ILE A 150 8.86 -11.12 -0.94
C ILE A 150 8.13 -11.42 -2.24
N MET A 151 6.82 -11.61 -2.14
CA MET A 151 5.96 -11.74 -3.32
C MET A 151 6.03 -10.49 -4.20
N PHE A 152 6.08 -9.31 -3.59
CA PHE A 152 6.18 -8.04 -4.27
C PHE A 152 7.50 -7.97 -5.04
N PHE A 153 8.65 -8.13 -4.37
CA PHE A 153 9.96 -8.07 -5.03
C PHE A 153 10.10 -9.11 -6.14
N TYR A 154 9.63 -10.34 -5.89
CA TYR A 154 9.64 -11.39 -6.91
C TYR A 154 8.63 -11.12 -8.04
N GLY A 155 7.51 -10.46 -7.74
CA GLY A 155 6.44 -10.11 -8.66
C GLY A 155 6.79 -9.00 -9.64
N ILE A 156 7.70 -8.08 -9.28
CA ILE A 156 8.08 -6.91 -10.10
C ILE A 156 8.45 -7.32 -11.54
N LYS A 157 9.27 -8.37 -11.69
CA LYS A 157 9.73 -8.85 -13.01
C LYS A 157 8.62 -9.37 -13.93
N TYR A 158 7.43 -9.65 -13.39
CA TYR A 158 6.31 -10.20 -14.14
C TYR A 158 5.24 -9.18 -14.47
N ILE A 159 5.31 -7.95 -13.95
CA ILE A 159 4.27 -6.96 -14.20
C ILE A 159 4.19 -6.69 -15.72
N ASP A 160 3.04 -6.93 -16.33
CA ASP A 160 2.78 -6.51 -17.72
C ASP A 160 1.97 -5.20 -17.76
N ASN A 161 1.23 -4.91 -16.68
CA ASN A 161 0.38 -3.73 -16.59
C ASN A 161 1.23 -2.45 -16.47
N ARG A 162 1.13 -1.58 -17.47
CA ARG A 162 1.91 -0.33 -17.54
C ARG A 162 1.66 0.60 -16.36
N PHE A 163 0.41 0.75 -15.94
CA PHE A 163 0.06 1.57 -14.77
C PHE A 163 0.75 1.07 -13.50
N LEU A 164 0.75 -0.25 -13.26
CA LEU A 164 1.46 -0.82 -12.11
C LEU A 164 2.96 -0.57 -12.19
N LYS A 165 3.59 -0.73 -13.37
CA LYS A 165 5.02 -0.40 -13.54
C LYS A 165 5.31 1.06 -13.16
N LYS A 166 4.47 1.99 -13.59
CA LYS A 166 4.63 3.41 -13.26
C LYS A 166 4.41 3.70 -11.78
N SER A 167 3.48 2.99 -11.15
CA SER A 167 3.24 3.14 -9.72
C SER A 167 4.43 2.75 -8.84
N LEU A 168 5.34 1.88 -9.32
CA LEU A 168 6.57 1.56 -8.60
C LEU A 168 7.46 2.77 -8.34
N TYR A 169 7.44 3.79 -9.22
CA TYR A 169 8.23 5.02 -9.02
C TYR A 169 7.78 5.86 -7.83
N ILE A 170 6.62 5.58 -7.24
CA ILE A 170 6.14 6.26 -6.03
C ILE A 170 6.78 5.66 -4.78
N LEU A 171 7.16 4.37 -4.81
CA LEU A 171 7.66 3.69 -3.61
C LEU A 171 8.85 4.40 -2.97
N PRO A 172 9.87 4.89 -3.71
CA PRO A 172 10.95 5.67 -3.11
C PRO A 172 10.46 6.90 -2.33
N LEU A 173 9.39 7.57 -2.76
CA LEU A 173 8.80 8.71 -2.04
C LEU A 173 8.14 8.27 -0.73
N ILE A 174 7.43 7.13 -0.75
CA ILE A 174 6.85 6.54 0.46
C ILE A 174 7.95 6.13 1.43
N PHE A 175 9.03 5.52 0.95
CA PHE A 175 10.19 5.16 1.77
C PHE A 175 10.90 6.39 2.35
N LEU A 176 10.98 7.49 1.60
CA LEU A 176 11.58 8.74 2.09
C LEU A 176 10.79 9.31 3.27
N GLN A 177 9.48 9.12 3.31
CA GLN A 177 8.65 9.56 4.44
C GLN A 177 9.00 8.83 5.75
N ILE A 178 9.59 7.64 5.69
CA ILE A 178 10.04 6.91 6.89
C ILE A 178 11.05 7.75 7.69
N LEU A 179 11.85 8.58 7.02
CA LEU A 179 12.86 9.43 7.67
C LEU A 179 12.27 10.50 8.59
N ILE A 180 10.98 10.82 8.40
CA ILE A 180 10.26 11.89 9.11
C ILE A 180 9.04 11.37 9.86
N SER A 181 8.85 10.05 9.96
CA SER A 181 7.67 9.45 10.58
C SER A 181 8.02 8.61 11.80
N THR A 182 7.34 8.86 12.91
CA THR A 182 7.44 8.03 14.11
C THR A 182 6.84 6.64 13.91
N ASP A 183 5.82 6.52 13.06
CA ASP A 183 5.11 5.27 12.80
C ASP A 183 5.46 4.73 11.40
N ILE A 184 6.47 3.86 11.36
CA ILE A 184 7.04 3.34 10.11
C ILE A 184 6.05 2.41 9.39
N TYR A 185 5.34 1.54 10.11
CA TYR A 185 4.48 0.53 9.48
C TYR A 185 3.23 1.17 8.87
N ARG A 186 2.63 2.19 9.50
CA ARG A 186 1.53 2.97 8.90
C ARG A 186 1.96 3.71 7.64
N VAL A 187 3.17 4.28 7.63
CA VAL A 187 3.71 4.96 6.44
C VAL A 187 3.98 3.97 5.32
N LEU A 188 4.62 2.84 5.61
CA LEU A 188 4.82 1.79 4.62
C LEU A 188 3.50 1.31 4.02
N PHE A 189 2.47 1.16 4.85
CA PHE A 189 1.17 0.67 4.40
C PHE A 189 0.48 1.56 3.36
N ILE A 190 0.87 2.84 3.22
CA ILE A 190 0.43 3.71 2.11
C ILE A 190 0.71 3.08 0.73
N GLY A 191 1.73 2.23 0.63
CA GLY A 191 2.07 1.49 -0.58
C GLY A 191 1.10 0.36 -0.95
N PHE A 192 0.04 0.10 -0.17
CA PHE A 192 -0.86 -1.04 -0.40
C PHE A 192 -1.46 -1.13 -1.81
N PRO A 193 -1.83 -0.03 -2.52
CA PRO A 193 -2.40 -0.13 -3.86
C PRO A 193 -1.39 -0.60 -4.91
N ILE A 194 -0.09 -0.61 -4.56
CA ILE A 194 1.02 -1.04 -5.41
C ILE A 194 1.48 -2.43 -4.95
N ILE A 195 1.78 -2.57 -3.66
CA ILE A 195 2.42 -3.76 -3.10
C ILE A 195 1.51 -4.97 -3.21
N ILE A 196 0.23 -4.83 -2.84
CA ILE A 196 -0.73 -5.95 -2.89
C ILE A 196 -0.94 -6.43 -4.33
N PRO A 197 -1.29 -5.58 -5.32
CA PRO A 197 -1.47 -6.05 -6.69
C PRO A 197 -0.20 -6.62 -7.32
N VAL A 198 0.97 -6.05 -7.05
CA VAL A 198 2.24 -6.57 -7.59
C VAL A 198 2.59 -7.91 -6.96
N GLY A 199 2.42 -8.09 -5.64
CA GLY A 199 2.61 -9.37 -4.97
C GLY A 199 1.68 -10.46 -5.51
N LEU A 200 0.42 -10.12 -5.75
CA LEU A 200 -0.58 -11.03 -6.34
C LEU A 200 -0.36 -11.31 -7.83
N TYR A 201 0.54 -10.59 -8.50
CA TYR A 201 0.83 -10.81 -9.91
C TYR A 201 1.45 -12.19 -10.17
N ILE A 202 2.15 -12.76 -9.18
CA ILE A 202 2.74 -14.10 -9.26
C ILE A 202 1.69 -15.17 -9.55
N PHE A 203 0.53 -15.06 -8.91
CA PHE A 203 -0.56 -16.02 -9.07
C PHE A 203 -1.24 -15.97 -10.42
N LYS A 204 -1.13 -14.85 -11.14
CA LYS A 204 -1.62 -14.74 -12.52
C LYS A 204 -0.89 -15.70 -13.48
N ARG A 205 0.38 -16.03 -13.21
CA ARG A 205 1.20 -16.92 -14.04
C ARG A 205 0.99 -18.41 -13.73
N ASN A 206 0.38 -18.73 -12.58
CA ASN A 206 0.05 -20.08 -12.15
C ASN A 206 1.22 -21.08 -12.18
N ASN A 207 2.38 -20.71 -11.61
CA ASN A 207 3.51 -21.62 -11.43
C ASN A 207 3.46 -22.25 -10.03
N ILE A 208 3.11 -23.53 -9.98
CA ILE A 208 2.88 -24.26 -8.73
C ILE A 208 4.12 -24.33 -7.83
N TRP A 209 5.32 -24.47 -8.42
CA TRP A 209 6.57 -24.53 -7.65
C TRP A 209 6.85 -23.23 -6.90
N ILE A 210 6.68 -22.09 -7.58
CA ILE A 210 6.86 -20.77 -6.98
C ILE A 210 5.83 -20.56 -5.87
N ASN A 211 4.58 -20.93 -6.12
CA ASN A 211 3.50 -20.82 -5.15
C ASN A 211 3.79 -21.65 -3.89
N SER A 212 4.25 -22.91 -4.05
CA SER A 212 4.59 -23.77 -2.91
C SER A 212 5.75 -23.22 -2.09
N ILE A 213 6.79 -22.69 -2.73
CA ILE A 213 7.94 -22.05 -2.04
C ILE A 213 7.45 -20.84 -1.24
N LEU A 214 6.55 -20.03 -1.80
CA LEU A 214 5.99 -18.86 -1.11
C LEU A 214 5.12 -19.25 0.10
N ILE A 215 4.34 -20.34 0.02
CA ILE A 215 3.62 -20.87 1.21
C ILE A 215 4.60 -21.28 2.28
N LEU A 216 5.61 -22.08 1.90
CA LEU A 216 6.59 -22.57 2.87
C LEU A 216 7.25 -21.39 3.57
N PHE A 217 7.70 -20.40 2.79
CA PHE A 217 8.29 -19.19 3.34
C PHE A 217 7.30 -18.43 4.25
N SER A 218 6.05 -18.30 3.82
CA SER A 218 5.00 -17.61 4.60
C SER A 218 4.70 -18.31 5.93
N SER A 219 4.64 -19.64 5.94
CA SER A 219 4.48 -20.44 7.15
C SER A 219 5.65 -20.29 8.10
N VAL A 220 6.90 -20.34 7.60
CA VAL A 220 8.11 -20.16 8.40
C VAL A 220 8.15 -18.77 9.03
N MET A 221 7.88 -17.71 8.25
CA MET A 221 7.85 -16.35 8.80
C MET A 221 6.78 -16.18 9.87
N THR A 222 5.63 -16.82 9.70
CA THR A 222 4.57 -16.74 10.71
C THR A 222 4.95 -17.47 11.98
N ILE A 223 5.59 -18.65 11.90
CA ILE A 223 6.11 -19.36 13.07
C ILE A 223 7.13 -18.50 13.81
N ILE A 224 8.09 -17.92 13.09
CA ILE A 224 9.09 -17.00 13.66
C ILE A 224 8.38 -15.83 14.34
N TYR A 225 7.42 -15.19 13.68
CA TYR A 225 6.74 -14.04 14.25
C TYR A 225 5.91 -14.42 15.49
N VAL A 226 5.13 -15.51 15.45
CA VAL A 226 4.36 -16.01 16.61
C VAL A 226 5.29 -16.29 17.79
N SER A 227 6.49 -16.82 17.54
CA SER A 227 7.49 -17.06 18.60
C SER A 227 8.07 -15.79 19.22
N LEU A 228 7.95 -14.64 18.55
CA LEU A 228 8.44 -13.34 19.01
C LEU A 228 7.36 -12.50 19.71
N ILE A 229 6.09 -12.91 19.68
CA ILE A 229 5.00 -12.19 20.34
C ILE A 229 5.04 -12.48 21.85
N PRO A 230 5.13 -11.46 22.71
CA PRO A 230 5.03 -11.66 24.16
C PRO A 230 3.63 -12.20 24.53
N LEU A 231 3.56 -13.09 25.53
CA LEU A 231 2.32 -13.78 25.94
C LEU A 231 1.12 -12.84 26.16
N ASN A 232 1.35 -11.61 26.62
CA ASN A 232 0.30 -10.64 26.91
C ASN A 232 -0.36 -10.05 25.64
N GLY A 233 0.25 -10.22 24.45
CA GLY A 233 -0.29 -9.81 23.14
C GLY A 233 -0.70 -10.98 22.24
N PHE A 234 -0.69 -12.20 22.79
CA PHE A 234 -0.77 -13.45 22.01
C PHE A 234 -2.07 -13.60 21.23
N LEU A 235 -3.23 -13.21 21.80
CA LEU A 235 -4.54 -13.31 21.14
C LEU A 235 -4.67 -12.42 19.89
N PHE A 236 -4.23 -11.15 19.97
CA PHE A 236 -4.26 -10.24 18.83
C PHE A 236 -3.24 -10.64 17.76
N GLY A 237 -2.06 -11.08 18.20
CA GLY A 237 -1.04 -11.67 17.32
C GLY A 237 -1.53 -12.91 16.58
N LEU A 238 -2.21 -13.81 17.28
CA LEU A 238 -2.80 -15.02 16.72
C LEU A 238 -3.96 -14.75 15.77
N LEU A 239 -4.69 -13.64 15.88
CA LEU A 239 -5.80 -13.37 14.97
C LEU A 239 -5.31 -12.83 13.62
N THR A 240 -4.26 -12.01 13.62
CA THR A 240 -3.85 -11.24 12.44
C THR A 240 -2.99 -12.05 11.45
N LEU A 241 -2.13 -12.94 11.94
CA LEU A 241 -1.16 -13.68 11.11
C LEU A 241 -1.69 -14.93 10.39
N PRO A 242 -2.49 -15.82 11.01
CA PRO A 242 -2.94 -17.01 10.31
C PRO A 242 -3.88 -16.65 9.16
N LEU A 243 -4.54 -15.49 9.20
CA LEU A 243 -5.40 -15.03 8.11
C LEU A 243 -4.62 -14.84 6.80
N GLU A 244 -3.42 -14.23 6.83
CA GLU A 244 -2.60 -14.07 5.61
C GLU A 244 -2.22 -15.44 5.02
N ILE A 245 -1.75 -16.39 5.86
CA ILE A 245 -1.41 -17.75 5.40
C ILE A 245 -2.65 -18.47 4.87
N ILE A 246 -3.78 -18.42 5.57
CA ILE A 246 -5.03 -19.07 5.16
C ILE A 246 -5.49 -18.51 3.82
N ILE A 247 -5.39 -17.20 3.61
CA ILE A 247 -5.73 -16.56 2.35
C ILE A 247 -4.78 -17.02 1.24
N LEU A 248 -3.46 -17.05 1.48
CA LEU A 248 -2.46 -17.48 0.49
C LEU A 248 -2.60 -18.96 0.14
N THR A 249 -2.81 -19.83 1.12
CA THR A 249 -3.04 -21.26 0.92
C THR A 249 -4.33 -21.52 0.14
N ALA A 250 -5.43 -20.85 0.48
CA ALA A 250 -6.68 -20.92 -0.27
C ALA A 250 -6.50 -20.47 -1.73
N LEU A 251 -5.71 -19.40 -1.96
CA LEU A 251 -5.40 -18.89 -3.30
C LEU A 251 -4.66 -19.95 -4.14
N ILE A 252 -3.76 -20.69 -3.51
CA ILE A 252 -2.95 -21.71 -4.19
C ILE A 252 -3.78 -22.95 -4.51
N LEU A 253 -4.61 -23.41 -3.58
CA LEU A 253 -5.56 -24.49 -3.84
C LEU A 253 -6.52 -24.13 -4.98
N ALA A 254 -7.05 -22.91 -5.00
CA ALA A 254 -7.97 -22.44 -6.02
C ALA A 254 -7.33 -22.21 -7.40
N THR A 255 -6.04 -21.85 -7.45
CA THR A 255 -5.30 -21.70 -8.72
C THR A 255 -4.78 -23.03 -9.28
N GLY A 256 -4.44 -23.98 -8.39
CA GLY A 256 -4.05 -25.34 -8.76
C GLY A 256 -5.19 -26.16 -9.36
N SER A 257 -6.39 -26.12 -8.75
CA SER A 257 -7.55 -26.92 -9.19
C SER A 257 -8.01 -26.61 -10.61
N ASN A 258 -8.01 -25.33 -11.01
CA ASN A 258 -8.42 -24.88 -12.34
C ASN A 258 -7.57 -25.46 -13.49
N LYS A 259 -6.32 -25.84 -13.23
CA LYS A 259 -5.42 -26.41 -14.24
C LYS A 259 -5.67 -27.90 -14.45
N ILE A 260 -6.01 -28.62 -13.37
CA ILE A 260 -6.34 -30.05 -13.43
C ILE A 260 -7.62 -30.26 -14.24
N ILE A 261 -8.61 -29.38 -14.08
CA ILE A 261 -9.87 -29.45 -14.81
C ILE A 261 -9.65 -29.17 -16.31
N LYS A 262 -8.87 -28.13 -16.66
CA LYS A 262 -8.59 -27.80 -18.07
C LYS A 262 -7.75 -28.82 -18.84
N ASN A 263 -6.96 -29.65 -18.16
CA ASN A 263 -6.18 -30.71 -18.83
C ASN A 263 -6.97 -32.03 -18.96
N ARG A 264 -8.17 -32.13 -18.37
CA ARG A 264 -9.03 -33.32 -18.44
C ARG A 264 -10.22 -33.16 -19.39
N CYS A 265 -10.40 -31.97 -19.98
CA CYS A 265 -11.38 -31.67 -21.02
C CYS A 265 -10.66 -31.37 -22.32
#